data_AF-A0A947ZQG3-F1
#
_entry.id   AF-A0A947ZQG3-F1
#
_cell.length_a   1.000
_cell.length_b   1.000
_cell.length_c   1.000
_cell.angle_alpha   90.00
_cell.angle_beta   90.00
_cell.angle_gamma   90.00
#
_symmetry.space_group_name_H-M   'P 1'
#
loop_
_entity.id
_entity.type
_entity.pdbx_description
1 polymer ?
#
loop_
_entity_poly.entity_id
_entity_poly.type
_entity_poly.pdbx_seq_one_letter_code
_entity_poly.pdbx_strand_id
1 'polypeptide(L)'
;MNKRFFQALAILMGHIIGVGIFSLPFIASRVGIWTMLFYFLILGGITILFELLYGEVILRTREKHRLPGYAEKYLGGWAKNLALFSSGLGLIIAVLAYIIVGGGFLGSILVPILGGNSALYVYIFFVLGAFLIFFGVKSIARVESVMLVFFLIILGLIFYKGASVINPV
;
A
#
# COMPACT_ATOMS: atom_id res chain seq x y z
N MET A 1 11.39 -22.67 -8.59
CA MET A 1 11.21 -21.20 -8.44
C MET A 1 12.53 -20.58 -8.05
N ASN A 2 12.96 -19.49 -8.69
CA ASN A 2 14.28 -18.90 -8.48
C ASN A 2 14.23 -17.72 -7.50
N LYS A 3 15.37 -17.32 -6.91
CA LYS A 3 15.49 -16.16 -6.00
C LYS A 3 14.84 -14.88 -6.55
N ARG A 4 14.96 -14.64 -7.85
CA ARG A 4 14.35 -13.48 -8.55
C ARG A 4 12.82 -13.51 -8.52
N PHE A 5 12.21 -14.69 -8.55
CA PHE A 5 10.75 -14.84 -8.46
C PHE A 5 10.25 -14.39 -7.09
N PHE A 6 10.87 -14.86 -6.00
CA PHE A 6 10.50 -14.45 -4.65
C PHE A 6 10.75 -12.96 -4.40
N GLN A 7 11.82 -12.40 -4.98
CA GLN A 7 12.06 -10.95 -4.92
C GLN A 7 10.98 -10.15 -5.65
N ALA A 8 10.58 -10.57 -6.85
CA ALA A 8 9.50 -9.92 -7.59
C ALA A 8 8.16 -10.03 -6.84
N LEU A 9 7.86 -11.20 -6.27
CA LEU A 9 6.67 -11.43 -5.45
C LEU A 9 6.66 -10.52 -4.22
N ALA A 10 7.79 -10.41 -3.50
CA ALA A 10 7.90 -9.57 -2.32
C ALA A 10 7.69 -8.08 -2.67
N ILE A 11 8.25 -7.61 -3.79
CA ILE A 11 8.05 -6.23 -4.27
C ILE A 11 6.58 -5.99 -4.63
N LEU A 12 5.94 -6.94 -5.31
CA LEU A 12 4.53 -6.83 -5.69
C LEU A 12 3.63 -6.82 -4.43
N MET A 13 3.86 -7.72 -3.49
CA MET A 13 3.13 -7.77 -2.22
C MET A 13 3.32 -6.48 -1.42
N GLY A 14 4.53 -5.95 -1.32
CA GLY A 14 4.81 -4.69 -0.63
C GLY A 14 4.13 -3.48 -1.28
N HIS A 15 3.91 -3.53 -2.60
CA HIS A 15 3.17 -2.49 -3.30
C HIS A 15 1.65 -2.57 -3.09
N ILE A 16 1.10 -3.79 -3.03
CA ILE A 16 -0.35 -4.03 -2.89
C ILE A 16 -0.79 -3.86 -1.43
N ILE A 17 -0.02 -4.38 -0.47
CA ILE A 17 -0.36 -4.34 0.95
C ILE A 17 -0.09 -2.93 1.48
N GLY A 18 -1.14 -2.11 1.48
CA GLY A 18 -1.11 -0.74 1.99
C GLY A 18 -1.75 -0.56 3.36
N VAL A 19 -1.80 0.70 3.80
CA VAL A 19 -2.44 1.11 5.08
C VAL A 19 -3.94 0.80 5.13
N GLY A 20 -4.58 0.49 4.00
CA GLY A 20 -6.00 0.11 3.95
C GLY A 20 -6.34 -1.12 4.81
N ILE A 21 -5.35 -1.98 5.11
CA ILE A 21 -5.55 -3.14 5.99
C ILE A 21 -6.03 -2.75 7.38
N PHE A 22 -5.61 -1.59 7.90
CA PHE A 22 -6.00 -1.10 9.23
C PHE A 22 -7.47 -0.68 9.31
N SER A 23 -8.09 -0.37 8.18
CA SER A 23 -9.51 -0.01 8.11
C SER A 23 -10.41 -1.23 8.05
N LEU A 24 -9.89 -2.41 7.68
CA LEU A 24 -10.71 -3.61 7.49
C LEU A 24 -11.48 -3.99 8.76
N PRO A 25 -10.90 -4.11 9.97
CA PRO A 25 -11.67 -4.50 11.15
C PRO A 25 -12.83 -3.55 11.45
N PHE A 26 -12.63 -2.24 11.25
CA PHE A 26 -13.69 -1.24 11.43
C PHE A 26 -14.80 -1.38 10.39
N ILE A 27 -14.47 -1.63 9.13
CA ILE A 27 -15.48 -1.87 8.10
C ILE A 27 -16.26 -3.16 8.42
N ALA A 28 -15.58 -4.23 8.84
CA ALA A 28 -16.21 -5.52 9.19
C ALA A 28 -17.23 -5.36 10.31
N SER A 29 -16.90 -4.57 11.34
CA SER A 29 -17.80 -4.31 12.46
C SER A 29 -19.02 -3.46 12.07
N ARG A 30 -18.94 -2.73 10.96
CA ARG A 30 -20.05 -1.89 10.46
C ARG A 30 -20.97 -2.59 9.48
N VAL A 31 -20.41 -3.33 8.51
CA VAL A 31 -21.20 -3.94 7.41
C VAL A 31 -21.33 -5.46 7.50
N GLY A 32 -20.66 -6.07 8.48
CA GLY A 32 -20.59 -7.52 8.66
C GLY A 32 -19.54 -8.19 7.78
N ILE A 33 -19.09 -9.37 8.22
CA ILE A 33 -18.03 -10.13 7.55
C ILE A 33 -18.45 -10.63 6.16
N TRP A 34 -19.72 -11.02 5.98
CA TRP A 34 -20.21 -11.56 4.70
C TRP A 34 -20.21 -10.52 3.59
N THR A 35 -20.69 -9.30 3.88
CA THR A 35 -20.64 -8.17 2.95
C THR A 35 -19.20 -7.85 2.57
N MET A 36 -18.30 -7.81 3.56
CA MET A 36 -16.88 -7.59 3.31
C MET A 36 -16.27 -8.67 2.42
N LEU A 37 -16.53 -9.96 2.70
CA LEU A 37 -16.01 -11.07 1.92
C LEU A 37 -16.51 -11.03 0.47
N PHE A 38 -17.77 -10.66 0.25
CA PHE A 38 -18.32 -10.46 -1.09
C PHE A 38 -17.53 -9.42 -1.89
N TYR A 39 -17.32 -8.23 -1.32
CA TYR A 39 -16.51 -7.19 -1.96
C TYR A 39 -15.04 -7.60 -2.12
N PHE A 40 -14.47 -8.30 -1.14
CA PHE A 40 -13.09 -8.80 -1.21
C PHE A 40 -12.90 -9.75 -2.39
N LEU A 41 -13.81 -10.71 -2.59
CA LEU A 41 -13.73 -11.66 -3.70
C LEU A 41 -13.92 -10.97 -5.05
N ILE A 42 -14.89 -10.07 -5.17
CA ILE A 42 -15.16 -9.38 -6.44
C ILE A 42 -14.02 -8.43 -6.80
N LEU A 43 -13.64 -7.53 -5.89
CA LEU A 43 -12.58 -6.56 -6.15
C LEU A 43 -11.23 -7.25 -6.31
N GLY A 44 -10.94 -8.27 -5.48
CA GLY A 44 -9.74 -9.08 -5.60
C GLY A 44 -9.68 -9.79 -6.96
N GLY A 45 -10.78 -10.38 -7.42
CA GLY A 45 -10.86 -11.00 -8.73
C GLY A 45 -10.62 -10.02 -9.88
N ILE A 46 -11.20 -8.82 -9.80
CA ILE A 46 -10.98 -7.75 -10.79
C ILE A 46 -9.51 -7.30 -10.80
N THR A 47 -8.89 -7.12 -9.63
CA THR A 47 -7.49 -6.74 -9.53
C THR A 47 -6.57 -7.81 -10.11
N ILE A 48 -6.80 -9.10 -9.80
CA ILE A 48 -6.05 -10.22 -10.36
C ILE A 48 -6.17 -10.22 -11.89
N LEU A 49 -7.39 -10.04 -12.42
CA LEU A 49 -7.61 -9.97 -13.86
C LEU A 49 -6.79 -8.84 -14.50
N PHE A 50 -6.79 -7.64 -13.93
CA PHE A 50 -6.00 -6.52 -14.45
C PHE A 50 -4.50 -6.79 -14.40
N GLU A 51 -3.98 -7.39 -13.33
CA GLU A 51 -2.56 -7.74 -13.23
C GLU A 51 -2.15 -8.81 -14.25
N LEU A 52 -3.00 -9.81 -14.50
CA LEU A 52 -2.77 -10.83 -15.53
C LEU A 52 -2.78 -10.22 -16.94
N LEU A 53 -3.75 -9.36 -17.25
CA LEU A 53 -3.82 -8.65 -18.53
C LEU A 53 -2.58 -7.77 -18.74
N TYR A 54 -2.14 -7.06 -17.70
CA TYR A 54 -0.94 -6.24 -17.77
C TYR A 54 0.33 -7.09 -17.92
N GLY A 55 0.40 -8.24 -17.24
CA GLY A 55 1.46 -9.22 -17.41
C GLY A 55 1.58 -9.74 -18.85
N GLU A 56 0.45 -10.03 -19.50
CA GLU A 56 0.42 -10.47 -20.90
C GLU A 56 0.96 -9.38 -21.85
N VAL A 57 0.61 -8.11 -21.62
CA VAL A 57 1.14 -6.97 -22.39
C VAL A 57 2.66 -6.86 -22.26
N ILE A 58 3.19 -7.05 -21.05
CA ILE A 58 4.63 -7.05 -20.78
C ILE A 58 5.31 -8.21 -21.50
N LEU A 59 4.77 -9.44 -21.40
CA LEU A 59 5.36 -10.63 -22.02
C LEU A 59 5.36 -10.57 -23.55
N ARG A 60 4.36 -9.92 -24.16
CA ARG A 60 4.29 -9.72 -25.62
C ARG A 60 5.13 -8.56 -26.14
N THR A 61 5.73 -7.76 -25.27
CA THR A 61 6.55 -6.62 -25.67
C THR A 61 8.02 -6.84 -25.33
N ARG A 62 8.88 -6.85 -26.37
CA ARG A 62 10.34 -7.01 -26.20
C ARG A 62 10.98 -5.89 -25.37
N GLU A 63 10.44 -4.68 -25.48
CA GLU A 63 10.96 -3.50 -24.79
C GLU A 63 10.35 -3.33 -23.39
N LYS A 64 11.10 -2.72 -22.48
CA LYS A 64 10.61 -2.43 -21.13
C LYS A 64 10.06 -1.01 -21.10
N HIS A 65 8.77 -0.90 -20.85
CA HIS A 65 8.07 0.38 -20.74
C HIS A 65 7.42 0.52 -19.36
N ARG A 66 7.04 1.74 -19.00
CA ARG A 66 6.04 1.96 -17.93
C ARG A 66 4.63 1.86 -18.54
N LEU A 67 3.61 1.80 -17.70
CA LEU A 67 2.20 1.74 -18.13
C LEU A 67 1.87 2.73 -19.28
N PRO A 68 2.31 4.01 -19.25
CA PRO A 68 2.00 4.92 -20.34
C PRO A 68 2.71 4.61 -21.66
N GLY A 69 3.92 4.04 -21.62
CA GLY A 69 4.63 3.60 -22.82
C GLY A 69 3.99 2.36 -23.44
N TYR A 70 3.48 1.44 -22.61
CA TYR A 70 2.66 0.33 -23.09
C TYR A 70 1.33 0.83 -23.69
N ALA A 71 0.67 1.79 -23.04
CA ALA A 71 -0.56 2.38 -23.56
C ALA A 71 -0.35 3.07 -24.92
N GLU A 72 0.74 3.82 -25.08
CA GLU A 72 1.11 4.43 -26.37
C GLU A 72 1.26 3.38 -27.47
N LYS A 73 2.00 2.31 -27.17
CA LYS A 73 2.32 1.26 -28.15
C LYS A 73 1.07 0.54 -28.67
N TYR A 74 0.09 0.26 -27.80
CA TYR A 74 -1.08 -0.56 -28.15
C TYR A 74 -2.34 0.24 -28.49
N LEU A 75 -2.47 1.46 -27.98
CA LEU A 75 -3.69 2.28 -28.10
C LEU A 75 -3.44 3.67 -28.70
N GLY A 76 -2.18 4.08 -28.86
CA GLY A 76 -1.78 5.37 -29.44
C GLY A 76 -1.60 6.51 -28.44
N GLY A 77 -1.30 7.71 -28.96
CA GLY A 77 -0.89 8.86 -28.15
C GLY A 77 -1.92 9.39 -27.16
N TRP A 78 -3.22 9.26 -27.45
CA TRP A 78 -4.27 9.67 -26.51
C TRP A 78 -4.24 8.82 -25.23
N ALA A 79 -4.02 7.51 -25.36
CA ALA A 79 -3.97 6.58 -24.25
C ALA A 79 -2.70 6.77 -23.41
N LYS A 80 -1.58 7.16 -24.05
CA LYS A 80 -0.36 7.60 -23.35
C LYS A 80 -0.65 8.74 -22.40
N ASN A 81 -1.30 9.80 -22.89
CA ASN A 81 -1.60 10.99 -22.10
C ASN A 81 -2.56 10.68 -20.95
N LEU A 82 -3.60 9.88 -21.22
CA LEU A 82 -4.52 9.41 -20.19
C LEU A 82 -3.80 8.59 -19.11
N ALA A 83 -2.95 7.65 -19.51
CA ALA A 83 -2.18 6.82 -18.58
C ALA A 83 -1.14 7.61 -17.79
N LEU A 84 -0.49 8.61 -18.42
CA LEU A 84 0.42 9.53 -17.73
C LEU A 84 -0.33 10.33 -16.66
N PHE A 85 -1.48 10.90 -17.03
CA PHE A 85 -2.28 11.70 -16.12
C PHE A 85 -2.83 10.87 -14.96
N SER A 86 -3.44 9.70 -15.24
CA SER A 86 -4.01 8.84 -14.21
C SER A 86 -2.93 8.27 -13.28
N SER A 87 -1.80 7.81 -13.81
CA SER A 87 -0.71 7.26 -13.00
C SER A 87 -0.01 8.36 -12.18
N GLY A 88 0.19 9.54 -12.78
CA GLY A 88 0.81 10.68 -12.10
C GLY A 88 -0.06 11.20 -10.95
N LEU A 89 -1.33 11.46 -11.22
CA LEU A 89 -2.29 11.86 -10.19
C LEU A 89 -2.45 10.78 -9.12
N GLY A 90 -2.58 9.51 -9.54
CA GLY A 90 -2.71 8.38 -8.62
C GLY A 90 -1.53 8.31 -7.65
N LEU A 91 -0.30 8.51 -8.14
CA LEU A 91 0.90 8.52 -7.30
C LEU A 91 0.91 9.70 -6.33
N ILE A 92 0.55 10.91 -6.77
CA ILE A 92 0.50 12.10 -5.91
C ILE A 92 -0.57 11.93 -4.81
N ILE A 93 -1.77 11.49 -5.17
CA ILE A 93 -2.87 11.27 -4.23
C ILE A 93 -2.53 10.15 -3.25
N ALA A 94 -1.92 9.05 -3.73
CA ALA A 94 -1.48 7.98 -2.86
C ALA A 94 -0.46 8.49 -1.84
N VAL A 95 0.60 9.18 -2.28
CA VAL A 95 1.63 9.73 -1.37
C VAL A 95 1.01 10.67 -0.34
N LEU A 96 0.08 11.53 -0.75
CA LEU A 96 -0.65 12.41 0.17
C LEU A 96 -1.46 11.62 1.21
N ALA A 97 -2.21 10.60 0.78
CA ALA A 97 -2.97 9.75 1.68
C ALA A 97 -2.05 9.02 2.69
N TYR A 98 -0.91 8.51 2.23
CA TYR A 98 0.09 7.87 3.11
C TYR A 98 0.69 8.85 4.13
N ILE A 99 0.94 10.11 3.74
CA ILE A 99 1.43 11.15 4.67
C ILE A 99 0.37 11.46 5.74
N ILE A 100 -0.89 11.62 5.34
CA ILE A 100 -1.99 11.92 6.27
C ILE A 100 -2.20 10.77 7.25
N VAL A 101 -2.29 9.54 6.75
CA VAL A 101 -2.51 8.36 7.58
C VAL A 101 -1.30 8.07 8.48
N GLY A 102 -0.08 8.13 7.93
CA GLY A 102 1.15 7.95 8.69
C GLY A 102 1.33 8.98 9.79
N GLY A 103 1.05 10.25 9.50
CA GLY A 103 1.01 11.33 10.48
C GLY A 103 -0.07 11.17 11.54
N GLY A 104 -1.25 10.67 11.14
CA GLY A 104 -2.34 10.33 12.06
C GLY A 104 -1.95 9.22 13.05
N PHE A 105 -1.28 8.17 12.57
CA PHE A 105 -0.73 7.12 13.46
C PHE A 105 0.35 7.68 14.40
N LEU A 106 1.26 8.51 13.88
CA LEU A 106 2.28 9.15 14.70
C LEU A 106 1.65 10.03 15.80
N GLY A 107 0.65 10.83 15.44
CA GLY A 107 -0.12 11.63 16.39
C GLY A 107 -0.86 10.78 17.41
N SER A 108 -1.44 9.65 17.01
CA SER A 108 -2.18 8.76 17.93
C SER A 108 -1.29 8.18 19.04
N ILE A 109 0.01 8.04 18.78
CA ILE A 109 0.99 7.55 19.74
C ILE A 109 1.57 8.69 20.59
N LEU A 110 1.87 9.84 19.97
CA LEU A 110 2.63 10.91 20.61
C LEU A 110 1.76 11.98 21.28
N VAL A 111 0.55 12.26 20.77
CA VAL A 111 -0.36 13.26 21.38
C VAL A 111 -0.65 12.95 22.85
N PRO A 112 -0.94 11.69 23.27
CA PRO A 112 -1.18 11.40 24.68
C PRO A 112 0.01 11.65 25.61
N ILE A 113 1.23 11.73 25.06
CA ILE A 113 2.49 11.82 25.82
C ILE A 113 3.06 13.25 25.77
N LEU A 114 3.07 13.85 24.59
CA LEU A 114 3.71 15.13 24.28
C LEU A 114 2.70 16.26 24.05
N GLY A 115 1.40 15.95 23.95
CA GLY A 115 0.36 16.91 23.59
C GLY A 115 0.45 17.40 22.15
N GLY A 116 -0.16 18.56 21.87
CA GLY A 116 -0.12 19.22 20.56
C GLY A 116 -1.28 18.86 19.63
N ASN A 117 -1.23 19.41 18.41
CA ASN A 117 -2.25 19.25 17.38
C ASN A 117 -1.92 18.08 16.44
N SER A 118 -2.89 17.22 16.12
CA SER A 118 -2.76 16.13 15.15
C SER A 118 -2.18 16.57 13.80
N ALA A 119 -2.50 17.79 13.33
CA ALA A 119 -1.94 18.32 12.08
C ALA A 119 -0.41 18.47 12.12
N LEU A 120 0.16 18.82 13.28
CA LEU A 120 1.60 18.98 13.45
C LEU A 120 2.35 17.66 13.21
N TYR A 121 1.77 16.54 13.64
CA TYR A 121 2.35 15.21 13.43
C TYR A 121 2.34 14.78 11.96
N VAL A 122 1.38 15.25 11.16
CA VAL A 122 1.36 15.05 9.70
C VAL A 122 2.51 15.81 9.04
N TYR A 123 2.76 17.05 9.43
CA TYR A 123 3.89 17.83 8.93
C TYR A 123 5.23 17.23 9.36
N ILE A 124 5.36 16.77 10.61
CA ILE A 124 6.56 16.06 11.07
C ILE A 124 6.80 14.81 10.24
N PHE A 125 5.75 14.00 10.04
CA PHE A 125 5.84 12.78 9.24
C PHE A 125 6.30 13.06 7.80
N PHE A 126 5.77 14.13 7.19
CA PHE A 126 6.21 14.59 5.87
C PHE A 126 7.70 14.98 5.86
N VAL A 127 8.15 15.79 6.81
CA VAL A 127 9.56 16.23 6.89
C VAL A 127 10.50 15.04 7.09
N LEU A 128 10.14 14.11 7.98
CA LEU A 128 10.93 12.88 8.19
C LEU A 128 10.98 12.02 6.93
N GLY A 129 9.85 11.84 6.24
CA GLY A 129 9.78 11.11 4.97
C GLY A 129 10.64 11.76 3.87
N ALA A 130 10.52 13.08 3.70
CA ALA A 130 11.32 13.84 2.74
C ALA A 130 12.82 13.73 3.05
N PHE A 131 13.20 13.83 4.33
CA PHE A 131 14.57 13.67 4.78
C PHE A 131 15.12 12.27 4.47
N LEU A 132 14.35 11.21 4.72
CA LEU A 132 14.76 9.83 4.40
C LEU A 132 14.96 9.62 2.89
N ILE A 133 14.09 10.22 2.06
CA ILE A 133 14.23 10.15 0.59
C ILE A 133 15.50 10.85 0.13
N PHE A 134 15.91 11.94 0.78
CA PHE A 134 17.14 12.66 0.47
C PHE A 134 18.41 11.79 0.63
N PHE A 135 18.45 10.87 1.61
CA PHE A 135 19.57 9.93 1.78
C PHE A 135 19.55 8.73 0.83
N GLY A 136 18.54 8.65 -0.06
CA GLY A 136 18.45 7.67 -1.11
C GLY A 136 17.75 6.36 -0.73
N VAL A 137 17.39 5.60 -1.77
CA VAL A 137 16.49 4.43 -1.70
C VAL A 137 17.04 3.29 -0.84
N LYS A 138 18.36 3.18 -0.67
CA LYS A 138 18.98 2.15 0.19
C LYS A 138 18.61 2.33 1.67
N SER A 139 18.48 3.56 2.13
CA SER A 139 18.06 3.87 3.51
C SER A 139 16.60 3.48 3.73
N ILE A 140 15.75 3.77 2.75
CA ILE A 140 14.32 3.41 2.76
C ILE A 140 14.14 1.89 2.88
N ALA A 141 14.84 1.12 2.05
CA ALA A 141 14.73 -0.35 2.05
C ALA A 141 15.12 -0.98 3.41
N ARG A 142 16.11 -0.42 4.10
CA ARG A 142 16.51 -0.88 5.44
C ARG A 142 15.44 -0.57 6.49
N VAL A 143 14.88 0.65 6.46
CA VAL A 143 13.82 1.07 7.39
C VAL A 143 12.56 0.24 7.16
N GLU A 144 12.16 0.02 5.90
CA GLU A 144 11.01 -0.80 5.52
C GLU A 144 11.12 -2.23 6.06
N SER A 145 12.30 -2.85 5.91
CA SER A 145 12.54 -4.21 6.42
C SER A 145 12.34 -4.29 7.94
N VAL A 146 12.80 -3.29 8.68
CA VAL A 146 12.64 -3.20 10.13
C VAL A 146 11.17 -2.95 10.51
N MET A 147 10.50 -2.02 9.81
CA MET A 147 9.08 -1.73 10.02
C MET A 147 8.19 -2.93 9.78
N LEU A 148 8.49 -3.76 8.76
CA LEU A 148 7.76 -4.98 8.46
C LEU A 148 7.86 -6.01 9.60
N VAL A 149 9.04 -6.17 10.20
CA VAL A 149 9.23 -7.04 11.37
C VAL A 149 8.40 -6.54 12.56
N PHE A 150 8.45 -5.24 12.87
CA PHE A 150 7.61 -4.66 13.92
C PHE A 150 6.12 -4.82 13.64
N PHE A 151 5.69 -4.62 12.39
CA PHE A 151 4.31 -4.81 11.98
C PHE A 151 3.84 -6.25 12.23
N LEU A 152 4.63 -7.25 11.83
CA LEU A 152 4.30 -8.67 12.06
C LEU A 152 4.22 -9.00 13.56
N ILE A 153 5.13 -8.44 14.38
CA ILE A 153 5.10 -8.60 15.83
C ILE A 153 3.82 -8.01 16.41
N ILE A 154 3.48 -6.78 16.07
CA ILE A 154 2.27 -6.09 16.56
C ILE A 154 1.02 -6.86 16.13
N LEU A 155 0.97 -7.32 14.87
CA LEU A 155 -0.16 -8.10 14.36
C LEU A 155 -0.30 -9.43 15.11
N GLY A 156 0.81 -10.11 15.41
CA GLY A 156 0.83 -11.30 16.25
C GLY A 156 0.34 -11.05 17.68
N LEU A 157 0.74 -9.93 18.30
CA LEU A 157 0.28 -9.52 19.63
C LEU A 157 -1.22 -9.20 19.65
N ILE A 158 -1.71 -8.49 18.62
CA ILE A 158 -3.13 -8.19 18.45
C ILE A 158 -3.92 -9.50 18.31
N PHE A 159 -3.43 -10.46 17.52
CA PHE A 159 -4.08 -11.76 17.35
C PHE A 159 -4.11 -12.56 18.67
N TYR A 160 -2.98 -12.62 19.38
CA TYR A 160 -2.90 -13.33 20.67
C TYR A 160 -3.88 -12.75 21.69
N LYS A 161 -3.93 -11.42 21.83
CA LYS A 161 -4.86 -10.76 22.75
C LYS A 161 -6.31 -10.87 22.26
N GLY A 162 -6.53 -10.77 20.95
CA GLY A 162 -7.85 -10.91 20.33
C GLY A 162 -8.44 -12.32 20.48
N ALA A 163 -7.61 -13.36 20.44
CA ALA A 163 -8.04 -14.75 20.63
C ALA A 163 -8.72 -14.99 21.99
N SER A 164 -8.33 -14.25 23.04
CA SER A 164 -9.00 -14.32 24.34
C SER A 164 -10.38 -13.64 24.39
N VAL A 165 -10.71 -12.80 23.40
CA VAL A 165 -11.98 -12.05 23.31
C VAL A 165 -12.96 -12.72 22.34
N ILE A 166 -12.45 -13.53 21.40
CA ILE A 166 -13.27 -14.34 20.50
C ILE A 166 -13.80 -15.52 21.33
N ASN A 167 -14.92 -15.32 22.03
CA ASN A 167 -15.71 -16.43 22.53
C ASN A 167 -16.16 -17.25 21.30
N PRO A 168 -15.80 -18.55 21.21
CA PRO A 168 -16.41 -19.42 20.24
C PRO A 168 -17.86 -19.60 20.70
N VAL A 169 -18.77 -18.89 20.04
CA VAL A 169 -20.19 -19.26 20.05
C VAL A 169 -20.34 -20.51 19.21
#